data_AF-A0A7Y0QR91-F1
#
_entry.id   AF-A0A7Y0QR91-F1
#
_cell.length_a   1.000
_cell.length_b   1.000
_cell.length_c   1.000
_cell.angle_alpha   90.00
_cell.angle_beta   90.00
_cell.angle_gamma   90.00
#
_symmetry.space_group_name_H-M   'P 1'
#
loop_
_entity.id
_entity.type
_entity.pdbx_description
1 polymer ?
#
loop_
_entity_poly.entity_id
_entity_poly.type
_entity_poly.pdbx_seq_one_letter_code
_entity_poly.pdbx_strand_id
1 'polypeptide(L)'
;MSSHNALLKHVSIAAKESTLVAKFDIDGNIPGSGPYVVGLVAATPDHSHQRRMGIEFINGEAVSFYCFSHDGTEENFDLSGVEHSGNTITGYFPLSTVLGLEKGHLMTAFSEAEGREYQANVPVEEAL
;
A
#
# COMPACT_ATOMS: atom_id res chain seq x y z
N MET A 1 -5.77 -18.82 20.79
CA MET A 1 -5.35 -19.07 19.39
C MET A 1 -4.59 -17.83 18.94
N SER A 2 -3.39 -18.00 18.39
CA SER A 2 -2.49 -16.90 18.04
C SER A 2 -2.28 -16.88 16.52
N SER A 3 -2.72 -15.82 15.85
CA SER A 3 -2.69 -15.73 14.38
C SER A 3 -2.93 -14.30 13.89
N HIS A 4 -2.16 -13.32 14.38
CA HIS A 4 -2.18 -11.92 13.91
C HIS A 4 -0.77 -11.50 13.48
N ASN A 5 -0.17 -12.29 12.59
CA ASN A 5 1.22 -12.16 12.12
C ASN A 5 1.26 -11.62 10.68
N ALA A 6 0.67 -10.45 10.45
CA ALA A 6 0.71 -9.75 9.16
C ALA A 6 0.91 -8.23 9.36
N LEU A 7 1.63 -7.85 10.41
CA LEU A 7 1.98 -6.46 10.68
C LEU A 7 3.13 -6.03 9.75
N LEU A 8 3.02 -4.84 9.18
CA LEU A 8 4.10 -4.13 8.50
C LEU A 8 5.28 -3.95 9.46
N LYS A 9 6.42 -4.54 9.11
CA LYS A 9 7.72 -4.39 9.77
C LYS A 9 8.57 -3.32 9.12
N HIS A 10 8.52 -3.24 7.80
CA HIS A 10 9.24 -2.26 7.01
C HIS A 10 8.45 -1.99 5.72
N VAL A 11 8.46 -0.73 5.28
CA VAL A 11 7.88 -0.32 4.01
C VAL A 11 8.87 0.60 3.31
N SER A 12 9.14 0.32 2.04
CA SER A 12 9.98 1.17 1.19
C SER A 12 9.33 1.42 -0.16
N ILE A 13 9.61 2.59 -0.74
CA ILE A 13 9.20 2.95 -2.10
C ILE A 13 10.40 3.41 -2.92
N ALA A 14 10.40 3.05 -4.20
CA ALA A 14 11.39 3.54 -5.16
C ALA A 14 10.73 3.94 -6.47
N ALA A 15 11.13 5.09 -7.02
CA ALA A 15 10.74 5.47 -8.37
C ALA A 15 11.61 4.73 -9.40
N LYS A 16 10.98 4.00 -10.33
CA LYS A 16 11.67 3.35 -11.45
C LYS A 16 10.90 3.58 -12.74
N GLU A 17 11.51 4.34 -13.65
CA GLU A 17 10.93 4.68 -14.96
C GLU A 17 9.54 5.33 -14.80
N SER A 18 8.47 4.65 -15.20
CA SER A 18 7.08 5.11 -15.07
C SER A 18 6.31 4.47 -13.89
N THR A 19 7.01 3.80 -12.98
CA THR A 19 6.43 2.96 -11.93
C THR A 19 6.96 3.36 -10.55
N LEU A 20 6.07 3.48 -9.58
CA LEU A 20 6.38 3.49 -8.16
C LEU A 20 6.39 2.06 -7.64
N VAL A 21 7.56 1.54 -7.28
CA VAL A 21 7.69 0.20 -6.69
C VAL A 21 7.56 0.33 -5.18
N ALA A 22 6.43 -0.12 -4.63
CA ALA A 22 6.17 -0.14 -3.19
C ALA A 22 6.37 -1.55 -2.64
N LYS A 23 7.19 -1.69 -1.60
CA LYS A 23 7.46 -2.96 -0.91
C LYS A 23 6.97 -2.91 0.51
N PHE A 24 6.19 -3.91 0.90
CA PHE A 24 5.64 -4.09 2.24
C PHE A 24 6.18 -5.40 2.81
N ASP A 25 7.11 -5.30 3.75
CA ASP A 25 7.57 -6.46 4.52
C ASP A 25 6.65 -6.63 5.74
N ILE A 26 5.93 -7.74 5.76
CA ILE A 26 5.02 -8.14 6.83
C ILE A 26 5.68 -9.20 7.74
N ASP A 27 5.02 -9.59 8.84
CA ASP A 27 5.71 -10.33 9.92
C ASP A 27 6.52 -11.59 9.48
N GLY A 28 5.95 -12.60 8.83
CA GLY A 28 4.54 -12.84 8.58
C GLY A 28 4.29 -13.76 7.39
N ASN A 29 3.01 -13.88 7.02
CA ASN A 29 2.52 -14.22 5.67
C ASN A 29 1.15 -13.53 5.52
N ILE A 30 0.67 -13.35 4.29
CA ILE A 30 -0.69 -12.85 4.05
C ILE A 30 -1.70 -13.80 4.74
N PRO A 31 -2.71 -13.29 5.46
CA PRO A 31 -3.72 -14.14 6.10
C PRO A 31 -4.46 -15.04 5.10
N GLY A 32 -4.35 -16.36 5.28
CA GLY A 32 -5.05 -17.36 4.45
C GLY A 32 -6.57 -17.44 4.66
N SER A 33 -7.15 -16.51 5.42
CA SER A 33 -8.59 -16.42 5.65
C SER A 33 -9.01 -14.98 5.96
N GLY A 34 -10.08 -14.50 5.35
CA GLY A 34 -10.61 -13.14 5.53
C GLY A 34 -9.93 -12.09 4.63
N PRO A 35 -10.38 -10.83 4.69
CA PRO A 35 -9.78 -9.73 3.97
C PRO A 35 -8.55 -9.20 4.69
N TYR A 36 -7.53 -8.81 3.92
CA TYR A 36 -6.31 -8.15 4.38
C TYR A 36 -5.89 -7.09 3.36
N VAL A 37 -5.56 -5.89 3.82
CA VAL A 37 -5.14 -4.77 2.95
C VAL A 37 -3.78 -4.27 3.42
N VAL A 38 -2.89 -3.98 2.47
CA VAL A 38 -1.72 -3.11 2.68
C VAL A 38 -1.76 -1.96 1.70
N GLY A 39 -1.21 -0.81 2.09
CA GLY A 39 -1.20 0.34 1.20
C GLY A 39 -0.39 1.52 1.69
N LEU A 40 -0.41 2.56 0.87
CA LEU A 40 0.24 3.84 1.10
C LEU A 40 -0.80 4.95 1.13
N VAL A 41 -0.64 5.89 2.05
CA VAL A 41 -1.30 7.18 2.05
C VAL A 41 -0.25 8.24 1.77
N ALA A 42 -0.44 8.96 0.66
CA ALA A 42 0.38 10.08 0.26
C ALA A 42 -0.45 11.36 0.29
N ALA A 43 0.10 12.46 0.83
CA ALA A 43 -0.60 13.73 0.94
C ALA A 43 0.34 14.94 0.78
N THR A 44 -0.19 16.06 0.29
CA THR A 44 0.52 17.35 0.39
C THR A 44 0.65 17.80 1.85
N PRO A 45 1.62 18.66 2.20
CA PRO A 45 1.84 19.10 3.59
C PRO A 45 0.65 19.84 4.22
N ASP A 46 -0.21 20.43 3.39
CA ASP A 46 -1.44 21.14 3.77
C ASP A 46 -2.69 20.24 3.71
N HIS A 47 -2.53 18.96 3.34
CA HIS A 47 -3.60 17.98 3.10
C HIS A 47 -4.64 18.39 2.03
N SER A 48 -4.34 19.38 1.16
CA SER A 48 -5.24 19.76 0.06
C SER A 48 -5.39 18.67 -1.01
N HIS A 49 -4.37 17.82 -1.16
CA HIS A 49 -4.41 16.63 -1.99
C HIS A 49 -4.00 15.40 -1.18
N GLN A 50 -4.75 14.30 -1.34
CA GLN A 50 -4.46 13.01 -0.75
C GLN A 50 -4.74 11.90 -1.76
N ARG A 51 -3.83 10.91 -1.80
CA ARG A 51 -3.89 9.69 -2.61
C ARG A 51 -3.74 8.48 -1.67
N ARG A 52 -4.66 7.51 -1.75
CA ARG A 52 -4.62 6.27 -0.98
C ARG A 52 -4.50 5.09 -1.93
N MET A 53 -3.29 4.56 -2.02
CA MET A 53 -2.93 3.40 -2.82
C MET A 53 -3.10 2.14 -1.98
N GLY A 54 -3.63 1.05 -2.55
CA GLY A 54 -3.89 -0.18 -1.80
C GLY A 54 -3.82 -1.44 -2.64
N ILE A 55 -3.48 -2.54 -1.95
CA ILE A 55 -3.55 -3.91 -2.43
C ILE A 55 -4.45 -4.66 -1.45
N GLU A 56 -5.55 -5.23 -1.93
CA GLU A 56 -6.44 -6.07 -1.14
C GLU A 56 -6.22 -7.55 -1.46
N PHE A 57 -6.17 -8.36 -0.40
CA PHE A 57 -6.11 -9.80 -0.43
C PHE A 57 -7.35 -10.39 0.24
N ILE A 58 -7.90 -11.47 -0.34
CA ILE A 58 -8.94 -12.28 0.31
C ILE A 58 -8.46 -13.73 0.36
N ASN A 59 -8.40 -14.28 1.57
CA ASN A 59 -7.95 -15.66 1.83
C ASN A 59 -6.54 -15.98 1.28
N GLY A 60 -5.63 -15.00 1.26
CA GLY A 60 -4.25 -15.14 0.78
C GLY A 60 -4.00 -14.68 -0.66
N GLU A 61 -5.05 -14.58 -1.48
CA GLU A 61 -4.95 -14.22 -2.90
C GLU A 61 -5.21 -12.72 -3.11
N ALA A 62 -4.43 -12.06 -3.97
CA ALA A 62 -4.67 -10.66 -4.35
C ALA A 62 -5.95 -10.53 -5.18
N VAL A 63 -6.85 -9.63 -4.80
CA VAL A 63 -8.16 -9.43 -5.45
C VAL A 63 -8.41 -8.01 -5.94
N SER A 64 -7.71 -7.01 -5.38
CA SER A 64 -7.80 -5.62 -5.85
C SER A 64 -6.45 -4.91 -5.75
N PHE A 65 -6.20 -4.01 -6.69
CA PHE A 65 -5.01 -3.16 -6.75
C PHE A 65 -5.44 -1.78 -7.26
N TYR A 66 -5.34 -0.76 -6.41
CA TYR A 66 -6.08 0.49 -6.63
C TYR A 66 -5.38 1.75 -6.11
N CYS A 67 -5.86 2.90 -6.56
CA CYS A 67 -5.59 4.21 -5.97
C CYS A 67 -6.89 5.02 -5.84
N PHE A 68 -7.23 5.45 -4.63
CA PHE A 68 -8.27 6.45 -4.37
C PHE A 68 -7.67 7.86 -4.31
N SER A 69 -8.41 8.82 -4.85
CA SER A 69 -8.15 10.26 -4.70
C SER A 69 -9.10 10.88 -3.69
N HIS A 70 -8.69 11.97 -3.04
CA HIS A 70 -9.55 12.71 -2.09
C HIS A 70 -10.85 13.23 -2.72
N ASP A 71 -10.89 13.45 -4.03
CA ASP A 71 -12.10 13.86 -4.77
C ASP A 71 -13.12 12.73 -5.00
N GLY A 72 -12.83 11.50 -4.54
CA GLY A 72 -13.68 10.32 -4.70
C GLY A 72 -13.41 9.52 -5.98
N THR A 73 -12.42 9.90 -6.79
CA THR A 73 -12.00 9.11 -7.97
C THR A 73 -11.28 7.85 -7.51
N GLU A 74 -11.73 6.69 -8.00
CA GLU A 74 -11.10 5.39 -7.83
C GLU A 74 -10.45 4.95 -9.15
N GLU A 75 -9.15 4.70 -9.13
CA GLU A 75 -8.39 4.12 -10.23
C GLU A 75 -8.05 2.67 -9.88
N ASN A 76 -8.57 1.71 -10.65
CA ASN A 76 -8.24 0.29 -10.52
C ASN A 76 -7.16 -0.11 -11.54
N PHE A 77 -6.24 -0.96 -11.11
CA PHE A 77 -5.09 -1.42 -11.85
C PHE A 77 -5.12 -2.94 -12.05
N ASP A 78 -4.31 -3.44 -12.99
CA ASP A 78 -4.21 -4.88 -13.27
C ASP A 78 -3.46 -5.62 -12.14
N LEU A 79 -3.99 -6.75 -11.68
CA LEU A 79 -3.40 -7.55 -10.59
C LEU A 79 -2.01 -8.11 -10.93
N SER A 80 -1.61 -8.16 -12.20
CA SER A 80 -0.22 -8.43 -12.59
C SER A 80 0.78 -7.37 -12.11
N GLY A 81 0.30 -6.20 -11.66
CA GLY A 81 1.07 -5.20 -10.92
C GLY A 81 1.28 -5.54 -9.43
N VAL A 82 0.89 -6.73 -8.96
CA VAL A 82 1.10 -7.21 -7.59
C VAL A 82 1.92 -8.50 -7.61
N GLU A 83 3.05 -8.50 -6.92
CA GLU A 83 3.83 -9.71 -6.63
C GLU A 83 3.86 -9.93 -5.11
N HIS A 84 3.83 -11.19 -4.66
CA HIS A 84 4.10 -11.51 -3.26
C HIS A 84 4.92 -12.79 -3.15
N SER A 85 5.81 -12.86 -2.16
CA SER A 85 6.61 -14.04 -1.87
C SER A 85 6.92 -14.11 -0.39
N GLY A 86 6.39 -15.14 0.29
CA GLY A 86 6.47 -15.28 1.74
C GLY A 86 5.92 -14.05 2.46
N ASN A 87 6.82 -13.31 3.11
CA ASN A 87 6.50 -12.16 3.94
C ASN A 87 6.71 -10.79 3.26
N THR A 88 6.98 -10.74 1.96
CA THR A 88 7.11 -9.48 1.19
C THR A 88 6.01 -9.38 0.14
N ILE A 89 5.31 -8.25 0.11
CA ILE A 89 4.36 -7.85 -0.93
C ILE A 89 4.99 -6.69 -1.72
N THR A 90 4.92 -6.74 -3.05
CA THR A 90 5.39 -5.67 -3.94
C THR A 90 4.25 -5.20 -4.84
N GLY A 91 3.93 -3.90 -4.77
CA GLY A 91 3.00 -3.22 -5.67
C GLY A 91 3.75 -2.35 -6.68
N TYR A 92 3.44 -2.53 -7.96
CA TYR A 92 4.00 -1.77 -9.08
C TYR A 92 3.02 -0.69 -9.53
N PHE A 93 2.82 0.33 -8.68
CA PHE A 93 1.85 1.40 -8.95
C PHE A 93 2.33 2.28 -10.12
N PRO A 94 1.43 2.79 -10.99
CA PRO A 94 1.80 3.83 -11.94
C PRO A 94 2.37 5.05 -11.21
N LEU A 95 3.49 5.62 -11.65
CA LEU A 95 4.12 6.78 -10.98
C LEU A 95 3.16 7.99 -10.90
N SER A 96 2.14 8.05 -11.76
CA SER A 96 1.05 9.03 -11.70
C SER A 96 0.26 9.03 -10.39
N THR A 97 0.26 7.96 -9.60
CA THR A 97 -0.37 7.93 -8.27
C THR A 97 0.29 8.86 -7.26
N VAL A 98 1.55 9.26 -7.51
CA VAL A 98 2.34 10.19 -6.68
C VAL A 98 2.77 11.46 -7.44
N LEU A 99 2.42 11.61 -8.72
CA LEU A 99 2.66 12.85 -9.46
C LEU A 99 1.80 14.00 -8.87
N GLY A 100 2.43 15.17 -8.71
CA GLY A 100 1.81 16.33 -8.07
C GLY A 100 2.01 16.40 -6.55
N LEU A 101 2.60 15.37 -5.92
CA LEU A 101 3.12 15.51 -4.56
C LEU A 101 4.34 16.42 -4.57
N GLU A 102 4.28 17.51 -3.82
CA GLU A 102 5.38 18.46 -3.72
C GLU A 102 6.54 17.92 -2.87
N LYS A 103 7.68 18.63 -2.91
CA LYS A 103 8.81 18.32 -2.03
C LYS A 103 8.42 18.50 -0.57
N GLY A 104 8.60 17.45 0.23
CA GLY A 104 8.19 17.44 1.64
C GLY A 104 6.74 16.98 1.86
N HIS A 105 6.14 16.33 0.86
CA HIS A 105 4.90 15.58 1.02
C HIS A 105 4.97 14.56 2.19
N LEU A 106 3.81 14.14 2.65
CA LEU A 106 3.66 13.14 3.70
C LEU A 106 3.39 11.79 3.05
N MET A 107 4.25 10.80 3.32
CA MET A 107 4.06 9.41 2.90
C MET A 107 4.01 8.53 4.14
N THR A 108 2.97 7.71 4.26
CA THR A 108 2.86 6.69 5.32
C THR A 108 2.24 5.42 4.75
N ALA A 109 2.46 4.30 5.41
CA ALA A 109 1.83 3.03 5.11
C ALA A 109 0.78 2.64 6.15
N PHE A 110 -0.13 1.76 5.74
CA PHE A 110 -1.19 1.22 6.59
C PHE A 110 -1.43 -0.26 6.30
N SER A 111 -2.01 -0.96 7.27
CA SER A 111 -2.54 -2.31 7.08
C SER A 111 -3.89 -2.47 7.77
N GLU A 112 -4.77 -3.24 7.15
CA GLU A 112 -6.12 -3.53 7.65
C GLU A 112 -6.38 -5.04 7.55
N ALA A 113 -7.13 -5.60 8.49
CA ALA A 113 -7.61 -6.98 8.40
C ALA A 113 -9.00 -7.12 9.03
N GLU A 114 -9.81 -8.03 8.49
CA GLU A 114 -11.21 -8.25 8.94
C GLU A 114 -12.08 -6.97 8.94
N GLY A 115 -11.78 -6.01 8.05
CA GLY A 115 -12.45 -4.71 7.99
C GLY A 115 -12.12 -3.77 9.16
N ARG A 116 -10.96 -3.97 9.82
CA ARG A 116 -10.44 -3.12 10.89
C ARG A 116 -9.04 -2.64 10.56
N GLU A 117 -8.77 -1.38 10.87
CA GLU A 117 -7.42 -0.82 10.83
C GLU A 117 -6.52 -1.56 11.85
N TYR A 118 -5.43 -2.15 11.37
CA TYR A 118 -4.44 -2.86 12.18
C TYR A 118 -3.24 -1.96 12.48
N GLN A 119 -2.77 -1.21 11.48
CA GLN A 119 -1.71 -0.22 11.62
C GLN A 119 -1.99 1.00 10.75
N ALA A 120 -1.71 2.16 11.31
CA ALA A 120 -1.81 3.46 10.65
C ALA A 120 -0.49 4.21 10.80
N ASN A 121 -0.20 5.14 9.89
CA ASN A 121 0.96 6.04 9.97
C ASN A 121 2.32 5.30 10.08
N VAL A 122 2.45 4.13 9.47
CA VAL A 122 3.72 3.38 9.45
C VAL A 122 4.71 4.16 8.59
N PRO A 123 5.94 4.46 9.09
CA PRO A 123 6.93 5.18 8.30
C PRO A 123 7.32 4.43 7.02
N VAL A 124 7.57 5.19 5.96
CA VAL A 124 7.99 4.67 4.65
C VAL A 124 9.41 5.16 4.37
N GLU A 125 10.30 4.28 3.92
CA GLU A 125 11.61 4.65 3.40
C GLU A 125 11.48 5.04 1.92
N GLU A 126 11.84 6.27 1.57
CA GLU A 126 11.64 6.82 0.24
C GLU A 126 12.95 6.94 -0.55
N ALA A 127 13.00 6.29 -1.72
CA ALA A 127 14.06 6.41 -2.73
C ALA A 127 13.46 6.92 -4.05
N LEU A 128 12.94 8.15 -4.01
CA LEU A 128 12.28 8.87 -5.12
C LEU A 128 13.24 9.75 -5.94
#